data_AF-A0A1I8HR27-F1
#
_entry.id   AF-A0A1I8HR27-F1
#
_cell.length_a   1.000
_cell.length_b   1.000
_cell.length_c   1.000
_cell.angle_alpha   90.00
_cell.angle_beta   90.00
_cell.angle_gamma   90.00
#
_symmetry.space_group_name_H-M   'P 1'
#
loop_
_entity.id
_entity.type
_entity.pdbx_description
1 polymer ?
#
loop_
_entity_poly.entity_id
_entity_poly.type
_entity_poly.pdbx_seq_one_letter_code
_entity_poly.pdbx_strand_id
1 'polypeptide(L)'
;MHHQHHHQQQQMLASPPIVDEDVITVPSALLSGEDLDPPPANTPLLPDREEFNTHLINHYPPTSRSIGGEIRQEFADRIISFLKDPRTEQDSAFRLFVRKKQFRILQVPSAGGGMREILVCSRKEGDSNVFKRVATVERFYDILSAYHIQDGIHCGIKKTQTSLGEQYHKIPRSVIELFLKLCPVCAKRLQSYRIFTNSLKEEGLYNKHRQSALKAIEQREQAYLTSISEDACIGCELRFILFSCV
;
A
#
# COMPACT_ATOMS: atom_id res chain seq x y z
N MET A 1 27.62 53.36 -50.01
CA MET A 1 26.66 54.44 -49.73
C MET A 1 25.27 53.84 -49.72
N HIS A 2 24.57 53.90 -48.58
CA HIS A 2 23.12 53.65 -48.41
C HIS A 2 22.68 52.20 -48.69
N HIS A 3 21.89 51.48 -47.90
CA HIS A 3 21.03 51.80 -46.77
C HIS A 3 20.73 50.49 -46.01
N GLN A 4 20.48 50.60 -44.70
CA GLN A 4 20.04 49.53 -43.80
C GLN A 4 18.63 49.01 -44.15
N HIS A 5 18.44 47.70 -44.03
CA HIS A 5 17.20 47.01 -43.64
C HIS A 5 17.70 45.68 -43.01
N HIS A 6 17.71 45.43 -41.70
CA HIS A 6 16.66 45.51 -40.67
C HIS A 6 15.39 44.71 -41.03
N HIS A 7 15.54 43.38 -41.01
CA HIS A 7 14.48 42.40 -40.71
C HIS A 7 15.21 41.12 -40.24
N GLN A 8 15.67 41.07 -38.99
CA GLN A 8 14.89 40.64 -37.82
C GLN A 8 14.08 39.38 -38.12
N GLN A 9 14.79 38.26 -38.05
CA GLN A 9 14.26 36.94 -37.83
C GLN A 9 13.50 36.97 -36.48
N GLN A 10 12.17 37.17 -36.51
CA GLN A 10 11.30 36.86 -35.38
C GLN A 10 11.35 35.34 -35.20
N GLN A 11 11.99 34.85 -34.13
CA GLN A 11 11.34 34.47 -32.86
C GLN A 11 10.11 33.60 -33.16
N MET A 12 10.09 32.31 -32.86
CA MET A 12 10.10 31.79 -31.49
C MET A 12 10.74 30.39 -31.42
N LEU A 13 11.88 30.28 -30.73
CA LEU A 13 12.12 29.13 -29.86
C LEU A 13 11.24 29.36 -28.62
N ALA A 14 10.07 28.73 -28.58
CA ALA A 14 9.25 28.67 -27.39
C ALA A 14 9.32 27.26 -26.83
N SER A 15 9.75 27.20 -25.57
CA SER A 15 9.77 26.07 -24.65
C SER A 15 8.52 25.17 -24.76
N PRO A 16 8.63 23.88 -24.38
CA PRO A 16 7.45 23.02 -24.29
C PRO A 16 6.42 23.63 -23.33
N PRO A 17 5.13 23.70 -23.70
CA PRO A 17 4.08 24.04 -22.75
C PRO A 17 3.91 22.90 -21.75
N ILE A 18 4.29 23.21 -20.52
CA ILE A 18 3.72 22.85 -19.23
C ILE A 18 2.67 21.73 -19.31
N VAL A 19 2.99 20.63 -18.63
CA VAL A 19 2.08 19.60 -18.16
C VAL A 19 0.89 20.21 -17.42
N ASP A 20 -0.30 20.19 -18.02
CA ASP A 20 -1.54 20.29 -17.24
C ASP A 20 -1.89 18.88 -16.76
N GLU A 21 -1.42 18.60 -15.54
CA GLU A 21 -2.08 17.65 -14.64
C GLU A 21 -3.55 18.07 -14.54
N ASP A 22 -4.47 17.25 -15.07
CA ASP A 22 -5.88 17.33 -14.71
C ASP A 22 -6.02 16.89 -13.25
N VAL A 23 -5.71 17.86 -12.39
CA VAL A 23 -6.06 17.99 -10.99
C VAL A 23 -7.54 17.67 -10.89
N ILE A 24 -7.83 16.53 -10.25
CA ILE A 24 -9.11 16.29 -9.61
C ILE A 24 -9.40 17.53 -8.78
N THR A 25 -10.32 18.38 -9.24
CA THR A 25 -10.68 19.60 -8.53
C THR A 25 -11.45 19.19 -7.29
N VAL A 26 -10.70 18.90 -6.23
CA VAL A 26 -11.20 18.88 -4.87
C VAL A 26 -11.86 20.24 -4.63
N PRO A 27 -13.12 20.30 -4.16
CA PRO A 27 -13.78 21.58 -3.91
C PRO A 27 -12.86 22.47 -3.07
N SER A 28 -12.77 23.76 -3.38
CA SER A 28 -11.85 24.71 -2.73
C SER A 28 -11.91 24.71 -1.19
N ALA A 29 -12.98 24.18 -0.59
CA ALA A 29 -13.08 23.91 0.85
C ALA A 29 -12.08 22.85 1.39
N LEU A 30 -11.41 22.08 0.52
CA LEU A 30 -10.33 21.14 0.86
C LEU A 30 -8.93 21.69 0.54
N LEU A 31 -8.83 22.84 -0.15
CA LEU A 31 -7.57 23.54 -0.45
C LEU A 31 -7.41 24.85 0.35
N SER A 32 -8.48 25.37 0.95
CA SER A 32 -8.36 26.30 2.06
C SER A 32 -7.80 25.52 3.25
N GLY A 33 -6.52 25.74 3.52
CA GLY A 33 -5.88 25.41 4.79
C GLY A 33 -6.50 26.22 5.91
N GLU A 34 -7.77 25.95 6.20
CA GLU A 34 -8.39 26.32 7.47
C GLU A 34 -7.91 25.28 8.49
N ASP A 35 -6.81 25.63 9.14
CA ASP A 35 -6.51 25.34 10.54
C ASP A 35 -7.02 23.98 11.04
N LEU A 36 -6.52 22.89 10.45
CA LEU A 36 -6.14 21.80 11.34
C LEU A 36 -4.93 22.33 12.08
N ASP A 37 -5.18 22.91 13.26
CA ASP A 37 -4.14 23.26 14.22
C ASP A 37 -3.02 22.22 14.11
N PRO A 38 -1.74 22.62 13.94
CA PRO A 38 -0.65 21.67 14.03
C PRO A 38 -0.92 20.87 15.30
N PRO A 39 -0.98 19.52 15.22
CA PRO A 39 -1.40 18.71 16.35
C PRO A 39 -0.64 19.23 17.56
N PRO A 40 -1.32 19.63 18.66
CA PRO A 40 -0.67 20.32 19.76
C PRO A 40 0.59 19.55 20.10
N ALA A 41 1.70 20.24 20.38
CA ALA A 41 3.05 19.65 20.44
C ALA A 41 3.18 18.41 21.37
N ASN A 42 2.16 18.14 22.18
CA ASN A 42 2.02 17.00 23.09
C ASN A 42 1.01 15.91 22.62
N THR A 43 0.53 15.94 21.38
CA THR A 43 -0.37 14.90 20.86
C THR A 43 0.45 13.63 20.67
N PRO A 44 0.06 12.50 21.28
CA PRO A 44 0.73 11.23 21.02
C PRO A 44 0.78 10.97 19.52
N LEU A 45 1.97 10.78 18.95
CA LEU A 45 2.12 10.49 17.52
C LEU A 45 1.72 9.05 17.17
N LEU A 46 1.39 8.24 18.16
CA LEU A 46 1.05 6.83 18.01
C LEU A 46 -0.11 6.47 18.94
N PRO A 47 -0.81 5.35 18.67
CA PRO A 47 -1.77 4.80 19.62
C PRO A 47 -1.15 4.58 21.00
N ASP A 48 -1.97 4.68 22.04
CA ASP A 48 -1.54 4.23 23.36
C ASP A 48 -1.23 2.73 23.33
N ARG A 49 -0.10 2.36 23.96
CA ARG A 49 0.40 0.99 23.93
C ARG A 49 -0.47 0.06 24.76
N GLU A 50 -0.90 0.51 25.93
CA GLU A 50 -1.67 -0.31 26.86
C GLU A 50 -3.07 -0.56 26.30
N GLU A 51 -3.71 0.46 25.75
CA GLU A 51 -5.00 0.35 25.06
C GLU A 51 -4.91 -0.65 23.88
N PHE A 52 -3.92 -0.49 23.01
CA PHE A 52 -3.74 -1.39 21.86
C PHE A 52 -3.50 -2.84 22.29
N ASN A 53 -2.63 -3.06 23.28
CA ASN A 53 -2.31 -4.41 23.77
C ASN A 53 -3.51 -5.04 24.48
N THR A 54 -4.28 -4.27 25.23
CA THR A 54 -5.53 -4.74 25.87
C THR A 54 -6.53 -5.21 24.82
N HIS A 55 -6.69 -4.45 23.74
CA HIS A 55 -7.51 -4.88 22.61
C HIS A 55 -7.00 -6.19 21.98
N LEU A 56 -5.69 -6.35 21.82
CA LEU A 56 -5.12 -7.60 21.29
C LEU A 56 -5.38 -8.79 22.19
N ILE A 57 -5.22 -8.65 23.50
CA ILE A 57 -5.47 -9.74 24.46
C ILE A 57 -6.93 -10.21 24.38
N ASN A 58 -7.87 -9.27 24.26
CA ASN A 58 -9.29 -9.56 24.16
C ASN A 58 -9.67 -10.22 22.81
N HIS A 59 -9.03 -9.81 21.71
CA HIS A 59 -9.29 -10.37 20.38
C HIS A 59 -8.52 -11.67 20.08
N TYR A 60 -7.40 -11.89 20.75
CA TYR A 60 -6.53 -13.05 20.56
C TYR A 60 -6.27 -13.73 21.91
N PRO A 61 -7.28 -14.35 22.56
CA PRO A 61 -7.11 -14.92 23.89
C PRO A 61 -6.06 -16.06 23.93
N PRO A 62 -5.52 -16.40 25.12
CA PRO A 62 -4.39 -17.34 25.28
C PRO A 62 -4.69 -18.81 24.94
N THR A 63 -5.88 -19.15 24.45
CA THR A 63 -6.31 -20.54 24.29
C THR A 63 -5.68 -21.23 23.07
N SER A 64 -4.46 -21.73 23.30
CA SER A 64 -3.72 -22.90 22.75
C SER A 64 -3.67 -23.25 21.26
N ARG A 65 -4.45 -22.64 20.37
CA ARG A 65 -4.18 -22.64 18.92
C ARG A 65 -4.63 -21.30 18.40
N SER A 66 -3.67 -20.48 18.01
CA SER A 66 -3.86 -19.20 17.31
C SER A 66 -5.13 -19.21 16.46
N ILE A 67 -6.16 -18.46 16.89
CA ILE A 67 -7.50 -18.48 16.28
C ILE A 67 -7.44 -18.07 14.79
N GLY A 68 -6.38 -17.39 14.33
CA GLY A 68 -6.14 -17.02 12.93
C GLY A 68 -4.76 -17.36 12.36
N GLY A 69 -3.95 -18.17 13.06
CA GLY A 69 -2.57 -18.49 12.64
C GLY A 69 -1.48 -17.52 13.13
N GLU A 70 -1.82 -16.61 14.04
CA GLU A 70 -0.88 -15.70 14.72
C GLU A 70 -0.03 -16.42 15.75
N ILE A 71 1.28 -16.17 15.78
CA ILE A 71 2.18 -16.86 16.69
C ILE A 71 2.31 -16.03 17.97
N ARG A 72 1.96 -16.60 19.12
CA ARG A 72 2.29 -16.00 20.44
C ARG A 72 3.74 -16.28 20.82
N GLN A 73 4.29 -15.48 21.72
CA GLN A 73 5.67 -15.62 22.17
C GLN A 73 5.95 -17.02 22.72
N GLU A 74 5.09 -17.55 23.59
CA GLU A 74 5.22 -18.92 24.14
C GLU A 74 5.28 -20.01 23.04
N PHE A 75 4.52 -19.83 21.96
CA PHE A 75 4.49 -20.77 20.85
C PHE A 75 5.72 -20.61 19.96
N ALA A 76 6.20 -19.38 19.76
CA ALA A 76 7.48 -19.12 19.11
C ALA A 76 8.64 -19.76 19.88
N ASP A 77 8.64 -19.64 21.21
CA ASP A 77 9.66 -20.23 22.08
C ASP A 77 9.65 -21.76 22.01
N ARG A 78 8.45 -22.37 21.96
CA ARG A 78 8.29 -23.81 21.72
C ARG A 78 8.87 -24.24 20.37
N ILE A 79 8.63 -23.45 19.30
CA ILE A 79 9.24 -23.70 17.97
C ILE A 79 10.76 -23.59 18.06
N ILE A 80 11.29 -22.55 18.69
CA ILE A 80 12.73 -22.34 18.84
C ILE A 80 13.37 -23.50 19.61
N SER A 81 12.76 -23.92 20.72
CA SER A 81 13.22 -25.07 21.52
C SER A 81 13.29 -26.34 20.69
N PHE A 82 12.23 -26.64 19.92
CA PHE A 82 12.19 -27.78 19.02
C PHE A 82 13.23 -27.70 17.88
N LEU A 83 13.50 -26.49 17.35
CA LEU A 83 14.52 -26.29 16.32
C LEU A 83 15.94 -26.46 16.87
N LYS A 84 16.18 -26.15 18.14
CA LYS A 84 17.47 -26.36 18.83
C LYS A 84 17.69 -27.81 19.22
N ASP A 85 16.67 -28.46 19.79
CA ASP A 85 16.68 -29.89 20.10
C ASP A 85 15.34 -30.55 19.70
N PRO A 86 15.31 -31.29 18.58
CA PRO A 86 14.12 -31.98 18.10
C PRO A 86 13.56 -33.05 19.04
N ARG A 87 14.32 -33.48 20.06
CA ARG A 87 13.90 -34.51 21.03
C ARG A 87 13.00 -33.96 22.12
N THR A 88 12.97 -32.65 22.30
CA THR A 88 12.15 -31.96 23.33
C THR A 88 10.65 -32.10 23.09
N GLU A 89 10.23 -32.47 21.88
CA GLU A 89 8.83 -32.40 21.45
C GLU A 89 8.28 -33.76 21.03
N GLN A 90 7.16 -34.15 21.66
CA GLN A 90 6.50 -35.44 21.41
C GLN A 90 5.29 -35.30 20.48
N ASP A 91 4.71 -34.10 20.36
CA ASP A 91 3.53 -33.87 19.53
C ASP A 91 3.86 -33.98 18.03
N SER A 92 3.35 -35.03 17.39
CA SER A 92 3.57 -35.28 15.96
C SER A 92 2.92 -34.22 15.06
N ALA A 93 1.76 -33.68 15.44
CA ALA A 93 1.08 -32.64 14.68
C ALA A 93 1.87 -31.33 14.71
N PHE A 94 2.43 -30.97 15.87
CA PHE A 94 3.34 -29.84 15.99
C PHE A 94 4.60 -30.03 15.13
N ARG A 95 5.25 -31.20 15.22
CA ARG A 95 6.46 -31.50 14.43
C ARG A 95 6.20 -31.44 12.92
N LEU A 96 5.06 -31.95 12.47
CA LEU A 96 4.63 -31.85 11.07
C LEU A 96 4.35 -30.40 10.68
N PHE A 97 3.69 -29.62 11.54
CA PHE A 97 3.44 -28.19 11.32
C PHE A 97 4.76 -27.41 11.15
N VAL A 98 5.72 -27.61 12.05
CA VAL A 98 7.00 -26.89 12.00
C VAL A 98 7.74 -27.20 10.70
N ARG A 99 7.79 -28.50 10.32
CA ARG A 99 8.42 -28.93 9.06
C ARG A 99 7.70 -28.39 7.83
N LYS A 100 6.36 -28.44 7.81
CA LYS A 100 5.52 -27.95 6.71
C LYS A 100 5.70 -26.45 6.47
N LYS A 101 5.84 -25.67 7.54
CA LYS A 101 6.07 -24.21 7.47
C LYS A 101 7.54 -23.84 7.28
N GLN A 102 8.45 -24.82 7.35
CA GLN A 102 9.89 -24.67 7.17
C GLN A 102 10.46 -23.57 8.09
N PHE A 103 10.15 -23.61 9.38
CA PHE A 103 10.73 -22.64 10.32
C PHE A 103 12.24 -22.81 10.44
N ARG A 104 12.95 -21.69 10.65
CA ARG A 104 14.39 -21.63 10.87
C ARG A 104 14.75 -20.54 11.87
N ILE A 105 15.88 -20.71 12.55
CA ILE A 105 16.50 -19.67 13.37
C ILE A 105 17.60 -19.03 12.53
N LEU A 106 17.57 -17.71 12.40
CA LEU A 106 18.65 -16.93 11.79
C LEU A 106 19.32 -16.04 12.83
N GLN A 107 20.63 -15.87 12.72
CA GLN A 107 21.39 -14.91 13.51
C GLN A 107 21.45 -13.59 12.72
N VAL A 108 21.02 -12.48 13.33
CA VAL A 108 21.11 -11.15 12.71
C VAL A 108 21.86 -10.19 13.63
N PRO A 109 22.62 -9.23 13.08
CA PRO A 109 23.26 -8.19 13.89
C PRO A 109 22.23 -7.41 14.71
N SER A 110 22.54 -7.20 15.97
CA SER A 110 21.79 -6.39 16.92
C SER A 110 22.47 -5.03 17.06
N ALA A 111 21.67 -3.97 17.26
CA ALA A 111 22.16 -2.59 17.35
C ALA A 111 23.20 -2.37 18.47
N GLY A 112 23.23 -3.24 19.49
CA GLY A 112 24.19 -3.20 20.60
C GLY A 112 25.51 -3.96 20.37
N GLY A 113 25.86 -4.32 19.13
CA GLY A 113 27.14 -4.97 18.82
C GLY A 113 27.20 -6.48 19.08
N GLY A 114 26.05 -7.16 19.11
CA GLY A 114 25.95 -8.62 19.24
C GLY A 114 25.10 -9.25 18.13
N MET A 115 24.98 -10.57 18.11
CA MET A 115 24.02 -11.28 17.25
C MET A 115 22.75 -11.58 18.03
N ARG A 116 21.58 -11.45 17.38
CA ARG A 116 20.29 -11.87 17.94
C ARG A 116 19.67 -12.95 17.06
N GLU A 117 19.03 -13.93 17.70
CA GLU A 117 18.27 -14.96 17.01
C GLU A 117 16.90 -14.43 16.60
N ILE A 118 16.50 -14.68 15.35
CA ILE A 118 15.16 -14.41 14.85
C ILE A 118 14.54 -15.68 14.29
N LEU A 119 13.25 -15.86 14.55
CA LEU A 119 12.47 -16.95 13.96
C LEU A 119 11.96 -16.50 12.58
N VAL A 120 12.19 -17.32 11.57
CA VAL A 120 11.68 -17.11 10.21
C VAL A 120 10.92 -18.34 9.73
N CYS A 121 10.01 -18.16 8.77
CA CYS A 121 9.34 -19.26 8.09
C CYS A 121 9.22 -19.00 6.59
N SER A 122 9.04 -20.08 5.85
CA SER A 122 8.90 -20.03 4.39
C SER A 122 7.51 -19.55 4.00
N ARG A 123 7.47 -18.68 2.99
CA ARG A 123 6.27 -18.21 2.31
C ARG A 123 6.46 -18.40 0.82
N LYS A 124 5.48 -19.03 0.16
CA LYS A 124 5.45 -19.12 -1.28
C LYS A 124 5.12 -17.75 -1.87
N GLU A 125 6.00 -17.25 -2.74
CA GLU A 125 5.86 -15.99 -3.47
C GLU A 125 6.20 -16.26 -4.95
N GLY A 126 5.16 -16.31 -5.78
CA GLY A 126 5.24 -16.85 -7.14
C GLY A 126 5.69 -18.31 -7.13
N ASP A 127 6.73 -18.61 -7.91
CA ASP A 127 7.36 -19.93 -8.00
C ASP A 127 8.49 -20.15 -6.99
N SER A 128 8.83 -19.13 -6.20
CA SER A 128 9.92 -19.17 -5.23
C SER A 128 9.41 -19.24 -3.79
N ASN A 129 10.24 -19.78 -2.90
CA ASN A 129 10.03 -19.73 -1.46
C ASN A 129 10.91 -18.65 -0.86
N VAL A 130 10.30 -17.68 -0.19
CA VAL A 130 11.00 -16.61 0.53
C VAL A 130 10.86 -16.80 2.03
N PHE A 131 11.92 -16.52 2.78
CA PHE A 131 11.86 -16.56 4.24
C PHE A 131 11.45 -15.19 4.79
N LYS A 132 10.41 -15.18 5.62
CA LYS A 132 9.88 -13.97 6.26
C LYS A 132 9.96 -14.12 7.78
N ARG A 133 10.18 -13.00 8.49
CA ARG A 133 10.26 -12.98 9.97
C ARG A 133 8.93 -13.32 10.59
N VAL A 134 8.93 -14.16 11.62
CA VAL A 134 7.72 -14.44 12.39
C VAL A 134 7.49 -13.31 13.37
N ALA A 135 6.37 -12.60 13.23
CA ALA A 135 5.94 -11.60 14.20
C ALA A 135 5.15 -12.29 15.31
N THR A 136 5.52 -12.03 16.57
CA THR A 136 4.72 -12.46 17.71
C THR A 136 3.67 -11.42 18.06
N VAL A 137 2.52 -11.85 18.59
CA VAL A 137 1.40 -10.96 18.96
C VAL A 137 1.88 -9.86 19.93
N GLU A 138 2.73 -10.24 20.88
CA GLU A 138 3.33 -9.39 21.90
C GLU A 138 4.33 -8.35 21.33
N ARG A 139 4.69 -8.47 20.05
CA ARG A 139 5.56 -7.54 19.32
C ARG A 139 4.80 -6.71 18.29
N PHE A 140 3.51 -6.94 18.09
CA PHE A 140 2.74 -6.23 17.06
C PHE A 140 2.80 -4.71 17.23
N TYR A 141 2.70 -4.18 18.46
CA TYR A 141 2.81 -2.74 18.69
C TYR A 141 4.16 -2.20 18.21
N ASP A 142 5.27 -2.80 18.65
CA ASP A 142 6.63 -2.37 18.30
C ASP A 142 6.89 -2.45 16.79
N ILE A 143 6.36 -3.49 16.14
CA ILE A 143 6.50 -3.66 14.70
C ILE A 143 5.65 -2.62 13.97
N LEU A 144 4.41 -2.39 14.39
CA LEU A 144 3.52 -1.44 13.72
C LEU A 144 3.98 0.00 13.91
N SER A 145 4.44 0.36 15.11
CA SER A 145 4.97 1.70 15.36
C SER A 145 6.18 2.02 14.46
N ALA A 146 7.05 1.04 14.22
CA ALA A 146 8.22 1.20 13.35
C ALA A 146 7.89 1.33 11.85
N TYR A 147 6.76 0.79 11.39
CA TYR A 147 6.38 0.76 9.97
C TYR A 147 5.24 1.73 9.62
N HIS A 148 4.49 2.19 10.62
CA HIS A 148 3.34 3.06 10.40
C HIS A 148 3.76 4.47 9.97
N ILE A 149 4.84 4.99 10.54
CA ILE A 149 5.39 6.29 10.18
C ILE A 149 6.61 6.06 9.29
N GLN A 150 6.53 6.49 8.04
CA GLN A 150 7.64 6.43 7.08
C GLN A 150 7.93 7.84 6.60
N ASP A 151 9.18 8.29 6.73
CA ASP A 151 9.62 9.64 6.34
C ASP A 151 8.79 10.75 7.00
N GLY A 152 8.38 10.54 8.26
CA GLY A 152 7.52 11.47 9.01
C GLY A 152 6.04 11.43 8.63
N ILE A 153 5.64 10.57 7.68
CA ILE A 153 4.28 10.48 7.17
C ILE A 153 3.59 9.22 7.70
N HIS A 154 2.39 9.41 8.26
CA HIS A 154 1.51 8.31 8.66
C HIS A 154 0.95 7.56 7.45
N CYS A 155 1.38 6.30 7.30
CA CYS A 155 0.99 5.41 6.23
C CYS A 155 -0.41 4.81 6.45
N GLY A 156 -1.20 4.76 5.37
CA GLY A 156 -2.49 4.07 5.35
C GLY A 156 -2.33 2.54 5.32
N ILE A 157 -3.44 1.82 5.54
CA ILE A 157 -3.48 0.34 5.69
C ILE A 157 -2.71 -0.37 4.58
N LYS A 158 -2.94 0.00 3.31
CA LYS A 158 -2.31 -0.66 2.16
C LYS A 158 -0.78 -0.52 2.18
N LYS A 159 -0.27 0.70 2.39
CA LYS A 159 1.18 0.97 2.40
C LYS A 159 1.86 0.26 3.57
N THR A 160 1.26 0.34 4.77
CA THR A 160 1.74 -0.39 5.95
C THR A 160 1.73 -1.90 5.71
N GLN A 161 0.67 -2.45 5.13
CA GLN A 161 0.55 -3.88 4.84
C GLN A 161 1.60 -4.35 3.82
N THR A 162 1.87 -3.59 2.77
CA THR A 162 2.91 -3.91 1.78
C THR A 162 4.28 -3.94 2.45
N SER A 163 4.64 -2.89 3.17
CA SER A 163 5.95 -2.79 3.82
C SER A 163 6.16 -3.87 4.88
N LEU A 164 5.12 -4.24 5.63
CA LEU A 164 5.18 -5.38 6.55
C LEU A 164 5.29 -6.71 5.80
N GLY A 165 4.59 -6.89 4.68
CA GLY A 165 4.61 -8.12 3.89
C GLY A 165 5.95 -8.44 3.25
N GLU A 166 6.81 -7.43 3.06
CA GLU A 166 8.19 -7.59 2.61
C GLU A 166 9.05 -8.27 3.68
N GLN A 167 8.82 -7.98 4.97
CA GLN A 167 9.71 -8.37 6.05
C GLN A 167 9.15 -9.48 6.96
N TYR A 168 7.84 -9.47 7.18
CA TYR A 168 7.15 -10.32 8.16
C TYR A 168 6.20 -11.33 7.52
N HIS A 169 6.07 -12.46 8.20
CA HIS A 169 5.09 -13.48 7.90
C HIS A 169 3.74 -13.05 8.47
N LYS A 170 2.82 -12.69 7.56
CA LYS A 170 1.37 -12.54 7.80
C LYS A 170 1.00 -11.89 9.14
N ILE A 171 1.22 -10.58 9.25
CA ILE A 171 0.52 -9.78 10.27
C ILE A 171 -0.93 -9.61 9.82
N PRO A 172 -1.94 -9.94 10.65
CA PRO A 172 -3.34 -9.84 10.24
C PRO A 172 -3.73 -8.42 9.87
N ARG A 173 -4.50 -8.28 8.79
CA ARG A 173 -5.02 -6.97 8.36
C ARG A 173 -5.89 -6.32 9.43
N SER A 174 -6.67 -7.12 10.17
CA SER A 174 -7.49 -6.64 11.30
C SER A 174 -6.66 -5.93 12.36
N VAL A 175 -5.45 -6.42 12.65
CA VAL A 175 -4.52 -5.80 13.61
C VAL A 175 -4.00 -4.46 13.09
N ILE A 176 -3.63 -4.40 11.80
CA ILE A 176 -3.20 -3.14 11.17
C ILE A 176 -4.34 -2.12 11.19
N GLU A 177 -5.56 -2.54 10.84
CA GLU A 177 -6.74 -1.68 10.89
C GLU A 177 -7.05 -1.18 12.30
N LEU A 178 -6.92 -2.03 13.31
CA LEU A 178 -7.08 -1.65 14.71
C LEU A 178 -6.04 -0.59 15.11
N PHE A 179 -4.76 -0.79 14.78
CA PHE A 179 -3.70 0.16 15.09
C PHE A 179 -3.96 1.54 14.46
N LEU A 180 -4.39 1.57 13.20
CA LEU A 180 -4.70 2.82 12.50
C LEU A 180 -5.96 3.51 13.04
N LYS A 181 -6.94 2.74 13.54
CA LYS A 181 -8.15 3.28 14.20
C LYS A 181 -7.81 3.92 15.56
N LEU A 182 -6.86 3.35 16.29
CA LEU A 182 -6.42 3.87 17.60
C LEU A 182 -5.35 4.98 17.47
N CYS A 183 -4.76 5.17 16.29
CA CYS A 183 -3.80 6.25 16.08
C CYS A 183 -4.54 7.60 16.05
N PRO A 184 -4.21 8.56 16.93
CA PRO A 184 -4.96 9.81 17.05
C PRO A 184 -4.87 10.69 15.80
N VAL A 185 -3.76 10.62 15.06
CA VAL A 185 -3.58 11.34 13.79
C VAL A 185 -4.42 10.71 12.68
N CYS A 186 -4.38 9.38 12.55
CA CYS A 186 -5.12 8.68 11.50
C CYS A 186 -6.62 8.62 11.79
N ALA A 187 -7.04 8.46 13.05
CA ALA A 187 -8.43 8.40 13.45
C ALA A 187 -9.19 9.66 13.02
N LYS A 188 -8.62 10.85 13.27
CA LYS A 188 -9.17 12.14 12.82
C LYS A 188 -9.28 12.18 11.30
N ARG A 189 -8.22 11.82 10.58
CA ARG A 189 -8.23 11.75 9.10
C ARG A 189 -9.31 10.80 8.56
N LEU A 190 -9.46 9.62 9.17
CA LEU A 190 -10.48 8.65 8.79
C LEU A 190 -11.89 9.17 9.09
N GLN A 191 -12.09 9.87 10.20
CA GLN A 191 -13.37 10.47 10.55
C GLN A 191 -13.75 11.57 9.56
N SER A 192 -12.84 12.49 9.23
CA SER A 192 -13.06 13.52 8.22
C SER A 192 -13.40 12.92 6.85
N TYR A 193 -12.66 11.88 6.44
CA TYR A 193 -12.96 11.17 5.20
C TYR A 193 -14.33 10.50 5.22
N ARG A 194 -14.72 9.87 6.33
CA ARG A 194 -16.06 9.27 6.48
C ARG A 194 -17.17 10.30 6.36
N ILE A 195 -17.06 11.42 7.08
CA ILE A 195 -18.02 12.52 7.03
C ILE A 195 -18.15 13.02 5.58
N PHE A 196 -17.02 13.29 4.92
CA PHE A 196 -16.99 13.71 3.52
C PHE A 196 -17.68 12.70 2.59
N THR A 197 -17.34 11.41 2.69
CA THR A 197 -17.97 10.39 1.83
C THR A 197 -19.45 10.19 2.10
N ASN A 198 -19.92 10.43 3.34
CA ASN A 198 -21.33 10.36 3.67
C ASN A 198 -22.08 11.55 3.09
N SER A 199 -21.53 12.76 3.21
CA SER A 199 -22.08 13.96 2.54
C SER A 199 -22.18 13.76 1.02
N LEU A 200 -21.14 13.24 0.36
CA LEU A 200 -21.20 12.93 -1.08
C LEU A 200 -22.25 11.87 -1.45
N LYS A 201 -22.57 10.94 -0.54
CA LYS A 201 -23.63 9.94 -0.75
C LYS A 201 -25.01 10.55 -0.57
N GLU A 202 -25.18 11.40 0.44
CA GLU A 202 -26.42 12.13 0.72
C GLU A 202 -26.77 13.08 -0.42
N GLU A 203 -25.78 13.76 -1.00
CA GLU A 203 -25.98 14.62 -2.18
C GLU A 203 -26.08 13.84 -3.51
N GLY A 204 -26.02 12.50 -3.49
CA GLY A 204 -26.09 11.66 -4.70
C GLY A 204 -24.86 11.78 -5.64
N LEU A 205 -23.86 12.57 -5.28
CA LEU A 205 -22.65 12.82 -6.08
C LEU A 205 -21.69 11.62 -6.12
N TYR A 206 -21.70 10.76 -5.11
CA TYR A 206 -20.81 9.59 -5.08
C TYR A 206 -21.04 8.64 -6.26
N ASN A 207 -22.31 8.40 -6.61
CA ASN A 207 -22.67 7.58 -7.77
C ASN A 207 -22.43 8.32 -9.09
N LYS A 208 -22.64 9.65 -9.11
CA LYS A 208 -22.39 10.50 -10.28
C LYS A 208 -20.90 10.55 -10.64
N HIS A 209 -20.01 10.73 -9.66
CA HIS A 209 -18.55 10.73 -9.88
C HIS A 209 -18.05 9.39 -10.42
N ARG A 210 -18.56 8.27 -9.87
CA ARG A 210 -18.23 6.93 -10.37
C ARG A 210 -18.72 6.71 -11.81
N GLN A 211 -19.94 7.15 -12.13
CA GLN A 211 -20.49 7.05 -13.49
C GLN A 211 -19.74 7.95 -14.48
N SER A 212 -19.35 9.16 -14.08
CA SER A 212 -18.53 10.05 -14.92
C SER A 212 -17.14 9.45 -15.20
N ALA A 213 -16.49 8.85 -14.19
CA ALA A 213 -15.20 8.18 -14.38
C ALA A 213 -15.31 6.98 -15.34
N LEU A 214 -16.37 6.18 -15.23
CA LEU A 214 -16.61 5.06 -16.15
C LEU A 214 -16.91 5.53 -17.59
N LYS A 215 -17.69 6.61 -17.75
CA LYS A 215 -17.97 7.21 -19.07
C LYS A 215 -16.71 7.80 -19.72
N ALA A 216 -15.82 8.40 -18.93
CA ALA A 216 -14.55 8.93 -19.44
C ALA A 216 -13.62 7.81 -19.96
N ILE A 217 -13.63 6.64 -19.30
CA ILE A 217 -12.90 5.45 -19.78
C ILE A 217 -13.51 4.93 -21.08
N GLU A 218 -14.84 4.80 -21.16
CA GLU A 218 -15.56 4.34 -22.34
C GLU A 218 -15.35 5.28 -23.55
N GLN A 219 -15.37 6.60 -23.33
CA GLN A 219 -15.08 7.59 -24.37
C GLN A 219 -13.63 7.51 -24.87
N ARG A 220 -12.67 7.24 -23.99
CA ARG A 220 -11.28 7.05 -24.36
C ARG A 220 -11.07 5.77 -25.17
N GLU A 221 -11.75 4.70 -24.81
CA GLU A 221 -11.74 3.44 -25.58
C GLU A 221 -12.39 3.63 -26.95
N GLN A 222 -13.50 4.35 -27.04
CA GLN A 222 -14.11 4.70 -28.33
C GLN A 222 -13.21 5.58 -29.19
N ALA A 223 -12.59 6.61 -28.62
CA ALA A 223 -11.64 7.47 -29.34
C ALA A 223 -10.44 6.68 -29.87
N TYR A 224 -9.96 5.70 -29.10
CA TYR A 224 -8.90 4.80 -29.52
C TYR A 224 -9.34 3.90 -30.69
N LEU A 225 -10.53 3.31 -30.61
CA LEU A 225 -11.08 2.46 -31.70
C LEU A 225 -11.35 3.26 -32.98
N THR A 226 -11.81 4.51 -32.86
CA THR A 226 -11.99 5.39 -34.03
C THR A 226 -10.65 5.76 -34.66
N SER A 227 -9.62 6.04 -33.85
CA SER A 227 -8.27 6.31 -34.36
C SER A 227 -7.66 5.11 -35.13
N ILE A 228 -7.91 3.88 -34.66
CA ILE A 228 -7.51 2.66 -35.39
C ILE A 228 -8.26 2.50 -36.72
N SER A 229 -9.52 2.93 -36.78
CA SER A 229 -10.32 2.85 -38.01
C SER A 229 -9.91 3.88 -39.07
N GLU A 230 -9.42 5.05 -38.64
CA GLU A 230 -8.95 6.11 -39.53
C GLU A 230 -7.58 5.76 -40.15
N ASP A 231 -6.71 5.08 -39.39
CA ASP A 231 -5.44 4.56 -39.90
C ASP A 231 -5.60 3.38 -40.87
N ALA A 232 -6.72 2.65 -40.81
CA ALA A 232 -7.04 1.58 -41.76
C ALA A 232 -7.48 2.09 -43.15
N CYS A 233 -7.79 3.37 -43.29
CA CYS A 233 -8.26 3.96 -44.56
C CYS A 233 -7.14 4.50 -45.47
N ILE A 234 -5.87 4.48 -45.05
CA ILE A 234 -4.74 4.91 -45.91
C ILE A 234 -4.21 3.76 -46.80
N GLY A 235 -4.74 2.54 -46.66
CA GLY A 235 -4.25 1.33 -47.36
C GLY A 235 -4.98 0.89 -48.64
N CYS A 236 -5.98 1.62 -49.15
CA CYS A 236 -6.86 1.08 -50.23
C CYS A 236 -6.87 1.84 -51.58
N GLU A 237 -6.03 2.84 -51.81
CA GLU A 237 -5.95 3.55 -53.11
C GLU A 237 -4.70 3.18 -53.93
N LEU A 238 -4.53 1.90 -54.30
CA LEU A 238 -3.55 1.53 -55.32
C LEU A 238 -3.98 0.26 -56.08
N ARG A 239 -5.18 0.29 -56.68
CA ARG A 239 -5.54 -0.70 -57.69
C ARG A 239 -6.66 -0.29 -58.64
N PHE A 240 -6.61 0.89 -59.27
CA PHE A 240 -7.52 1.19 -60.38
C PHE A 240 -6.97 2.21 -61.39
N ILE A 241 -5.80 1.97 -61.98
CA ILE A 241 -5.49 2.51 -63.32
C ILE A 241 -4.66 1.47 -64.08
N LEU A 242 -5.31 0.70 -64.94
CA LEU A 242 -4.81 0.22 -66.24
C LEU A 242 -5.94 -0.61 -66.88
N PHE A 243 -6.90 0.08 -67.50
CA PHE A 243 -7.65 -0.44 -68.66
C PHE A 243 -8.43 0.70 -69.31
N SER A 244 -7.87 1.26 -70.38
CA SER A 244 -8.60 1.80 -71.54
C SER A 244 -7.60 2.36 -72.55
N CYS A 245 -7.34 1.60 -73.61
CA CYS A 245 -7.17 2.10 -74.97
C CYS A 245 -7.31 0.92 -75.93
N VAL A 246 -8.52 0.80 -76.49
CA VAL A 246 -8.70 0.54 -77.92
C VAL A 246 -8.44 1.86 -78.64
#